data_AF-A0A1Y2CHA9-F1
#
_entry.id   AF-A0A1Y2CHA9-F1
#
_cell.length_a   1.000
_cell.length_b   1.000
_cell.length_c   1.000
_cell.angle_alpha   90.00
_cell.angle_beta   90.00
_cell.angle_gamma   90.00
#
_symmetry.space_group_name_H-M   'P 1'
#
loop_
_entity.id
_entity.type
_entity.pdbx_description
1 polymer ?
#
loop_
_entity_poly.entity_id
_entity_poly.type
_entity_poly.pdbx_seq_one_letter_code
_entity_poly.pdbx_strand_id
1 'polypeptide(L)'
;MRHTGLYVNHNNLTGPIPAKIGNLVNLWQFNVSRNQLSGSVPNEIKNFVHLNYLNLSENEYLDKVVHEDMKQNQAAWRFLNEQGFVVP
;
A
#
# COMPACT_ATOMS: atom_id res chain seq x y z
N MET A 1 1.15 -10.63 -21.24
CA MET A 1 1.81 -10.51 -19.91
C MET A 1 0.79 -10.91 -18.85
N ARG A 2 1.17 -11.65 -17.81
CA ARG A 2 0.25 -12.06 -16.73
C ARG A 2 0.37 -11.06 -15.58
N HIS A 3 -0.68 -10.29 -15.32
CA HIS A 3 -0.73 -9.39 -14.17
C HIS A 3 -1.03 -10.20 -12.89
N THR A 4 -0.32 -9.90 -11.80
CA THR A 4 -0.54 -10.53 -10.49
C THR A 4 -1.19 -9.53 -9.56
N GLY A 5 -2.32 -9.89 -8.94
CA GLY A 5 -3.02 -9.04 -7.98
C GLY A 5 -3.17 -9.72 -6.63
N LEU A 6 -3.01 -8.95 -5.55
CA LEU A 6 -3.29 -9.36 -4.19
C LEU A 6 -4.53 -8.62 -3.68
N TYR A 7 -5.57 -9.38 -3.40
CA TYR A 7 -6.88 -8.88 -2.97
C TYR A 7 -7.24 -9.48 -1.63
N VAL A 8 -7.26 -8.64 -0.60
CA VAL A 8 -7.61 -9.02 0.78
C VAL A 8 -8.58 -8.01 1.40
N ASN A 9 -9.31 -7.29 0.56
CA ASN A 9 -10.28 -6.27 0.96
C ASN A 9 -11.56 -6.89 1.56
N HIS A 10 -12.27 -6.12 2.38
CA HIS A 10 -13.47 -6.54 3.13
C HIS A 10 -13.23 -7.69 4.11
N ASN A 11 -12.23 -7.54 4.98
CA ASN A 11 -11.98 -8.47 6.06
C ASN A 11 -11.84 -7.71 7.39
N ASN A 12 -11.63 -8.46 8.47
CA ASN A 12 -11.35 -7.90 9.80
C ASN A 12 -9.85 -8.00 10.13
N LEU A 13 -8.97 -7.83 9.14
CA LEU A 13 -7.53 -7.91 9.37
C LEU A 13 -7.10 -6.72 10.24
N THR A 14 -6.29 -7.02 11.25
CA THR A 14 -5.74 -6.05 12.20
C THR A 14 -4.21 -6.06 12.16
N GLY A 15 -3.58 -5.11 12.86
CA GLY A 15 -2.13 -4.99 12.92
C GLY A 15 -1.52 -4.30 11.69
N PRO A 16 -0.19 -4.23 11.60
CA PRO A 16 0.49 -3.51 10.54
C PRO A 16 0.61 -4.30 9.25
N ILE A 17 0.75 -3.57 8.13
CA ILE A 17 1.17 -4.17 6.87
C ILE A 17 2.64 -4.58 7.03
N PRO A 18 3.00 -5.87 6.86
CA PRO A 18 4.37 -6.31 7.11
C PRO A 18 5.32 -5.84 6.00
N ALA A 19 6.52 -5.38 6.36
CA ALA A 19 7.58 -4.98 5.42
C ALA A 19 7.88 -6.04 4.33
N LYS A 20 7.72 -7.32 4.66
CA LYS A 20 7.87 -8.45 3.71
C LYS A 20 6.95 -8.35 2.50
N ILE A 21 5.90 -7.53 2.52
CA ILE A 21 5.05 -7.28 1.35
C ILE A 21 5.87 -6.79 0.16
N GLY A 22 6.96 -6.03 0.39
CA GLY A 22 7.84 -5.54 -0.67
C GLY A 22 8.57 -6.61 -1.47
N ASN A 23 8.54 -7.88 -1.04
CA ASN A 23 9.07 -8.99 -1.83
C ASN A 23 8.20 -9.31 -3.05
N LEU A 24 6.96 -8.81 -3.09
CA LEU A 24 6.05 -8.96 -4.22
C LEU A 24 6.38 -7.96 -5.34
N VAL A 25 7.61 -7.95 -5.84
CA VAL A 25 8.12 -6.96 -6.81
C VAL A 25 7.33 -6.93 -8.14
N ASN A 26 6.68 -8.03 -8.49
CA ASN A 26 5.86 -8.19 -9.69
C ASN A 26 4.36 -7.91 -9.47
N LEU A 27 4.00 -7.32 -8.33
CA LEU A 27 2.61 -7.04 -7.99
C LEU A 27 2.07 -5.90 -8.87
N TRP A 28 0.98 -6.20 -9.59
CA TRP A 28 0.27 -5.25 -10.45
C TRP A 28 -0.85 -4.53 -9.69
N GLN A 29 -1.53 -5.24 -8.78
CA GLN A 29 -2.65 -4.68 -8.01
C GLN A 29 -2.53 -5.10 -6.56
N PHE A 30 -2.70 -4.14 -5.65
CA PHE A 30 -2.74 -4.39 -4.22
C PHE A 30 -3.99 -3.73 -3.63
N ASN A 31 -4.92 -4.54 -3.14
CA ASN A 31 -6.15 -4.07 -2.53
C ASN A 31 -6.34 -4.71 -1.14
N VAL A 32 -6.21 -3.90 -0.10
CA VAL A 32 -6.47 -4.28 1.30
C VAL A 32 -7.47 -3.33 1.95
N SER A 33 -8.29 -2.66 1.14
CA SER A 33 -9.29 -1.73 1.65
C SER A 33 -10.33 -2.42 2.53
N ARG A 34 -11.01 -1.67 3.38
CA ARG A 34 -12.06 -2.21 4.27
C ARG A 34 -11.52 -3.31 5.18
N ASN A 35 -10.53 -2.92 5.97
CA ASN A 35 -9.94 -3.73 7.03
C ASN A 35 -9.70 -2.82 8.26
N GLN A 36 -9.10 -3.36 9.30
CA GLN A 36 -8.75 -2.66 10.53
C GLN A 36 -7.23 -2.58 10.69
N LEU A 37 -6.50 -2.46 9.56
CA LEU A 37 -5.04 -2.37 9.57
C LEU A 37 -4.59 -1.09 10.26
N SER A 38 -3.46 -1.17 10.95
CA SER A 38 -2.95 -0.12 11.85
C SER A 38 -1.48 0.20 11.62
N GLY A 39 -1.00 1.33 12.16
CA GLY A 39 0.39 1.77 12.03
C GLY A 39 0.72 2.35 10.65
N SER A 40 2.00 2.53 10.38
CA SER A 40 2.46 3.17 9.14
C SER A 40 2.46 2.23 7.93
N VAL A 41 2.31 2.83 6.75
CA VAL A 41 2.52 2.11 5.49
C VAL A 41 4.01 1.80 5.33
N PRO A 42 4.41 0.54 5.13
CA PRO A 42 5.82 0.17 5.02
C PRO A 42 6.45 0.83 3.79
N ASN A 43 7.67 1.36 3.96
CA ASN A 43 8.42 2.01 2.88
C ASN A 43 8.67 1.04 1.71
N GLU A 44 8.67 -0.26 1.99
CA GLU A 44 8.85 -1.36 1.03
C GLU A 44 7.75 -1.43 -0.04
N ILE A 45 6.60 -0.73 0.11
CA ILE A 45 5.62 -0.57 -0.98
C ILE A 45 6.27 0.10 -2.21
N LYS A 46 7.33 0.91 -2.04
CA LYS A 46 8.09 1.48 -3.14
C LYS A 46 8.71 0.43 -4.07
N ASN A 47 8.83 -0.82 -3.62
CA ASN A 47 9.40 -1.92 -4.41
C ASN A 47 8.41 -2.50 -5.45
N PHE A 48 7.13 -2.11 -5.43
CA PHE A 48 6.16 -2.53 -6.45
C PHE A 48 6.37 -1.75 -7.75
N VAL A 49 7.42 -2.09 -8.49
CA VAL A 49 7.82 -1.39 -9.72
C VAL A 49 6.80 -1.56 -10.85
N HIS A 50 5.92 -2.57 -10.76
CA HIS A 50 4.87 -2.85 -11.74
C HIS A 50 3.46 -2.47 -11.25
N LEU A 51 3.36 -1.68 -10.17
CA LEU A 51 2.09 -1.32 -9.55
C LEU A 51 1.23 -0.47 -10.48
N ASN A 52 0.00 -0.91 -10.69
CA ASN A 52 -1.02 -0.22 -11.47
C ASN A 52 -2.27 0.12 -10.66
N TYR A 53 -2.43 -0.47 -9.49
CA TYR A 53 -3.54 -0.17 -8.58
C TYR A 53 -3.12 -0.41 -7.13
N LEU A 54 -3.35 0.57 -6.27
CA LEU A 54 -3.16 0.46 -4.83
C LEU A 54 -4.37 1.02 -4.11
N ASN A 55 -4.99 0.22 -3.25
CA ASN A 55 -6.10 0.65 -2.42
C ASN A 55 -5.91 0.22 -0.97
N LEU A 56 -5.72 1.22 -0.11
CA LEU A 56 -5.60 1.13 1.34
C LEU A 56 -6.77 1.85 2.05
N SER A 57 -7.80 2.28 1.30
CA SER A 57 -8.94 3.02 1.83
C SER A 57 -9.69 2.23 2.89
N GLU A 58 -10.43 2.92 3.75
CA GLU A 58 -11.26 2.25 4.77
C GLU A 58 -10.44 1.32 5.68
N ASN A 59 -9.21 1.74 6.03
CA ASN A 59 -8.42 1.25 7.16
C ASN A 59 -8.20 2.42 8.12
N GLU A 60 -9.13 2.58 9.07
CA GLU A 60 -9.22 3.78 9.92
C GLU A 60 -8.03 3.96 10.89
N TYR A 61 -7.28 2.89 11.18
CA TYR A 61 -6.14 2.90 12.09
C TYR A 61 -4.77 3.07 11.39
N LEU A 62 -4.73 3.19 10.06
CA LEU A 62 -3.48 3.43 9.34
C LEU A 62 -3.00 4.87 9.54
N ASP A 63 -1.73 5.01 9.93
CA ASP A 63 -1.07 6.31 9.97
C ASP A 63 -0.93 6.83 8.55
N LYS A 64 -1.49 8.02 8.30
CA LYS A 64 -1.44 8.70 6.99
C LYS A 64 -0.09 9.37 6.69
N VAL A 65 0.98 8.82 7.27
CA VAL A 65 2.33 9.35 7.20
C VAL A 65 3.24 8.32 6.52
N VAL A 66 3.99 8.75 5.49
CA VAL A 66 4.95 7.90 4.77
C VAL A 66 6.33 8.57 4.67
N HIS A 67 7.35 7.79 4.31
CA HIS A 67 8.72 8.30 4.13
C HIS A 67 8.92 9.03 2.80
N GLU A 68 9.79 10.06 2.78
CA GLU A 68 10.21 10.79 1.57
C GLU A 68 10.61 9.88 0.40
N ASP A 69 11.30 8.78 0.71
CA ASP A 69 11.71 7.74 -0.23
C ASP A 69 10.57 7.16 -1.08
N MET A 70 9.33 7.22 -0.61
CA MET A 70 8.16 6.74 -1.35
C MET A 70 8.00 7.46 -2.69
N LYS A 71 8.47 8.70 -2.79
CA LYS A 71 8.45 9.50 -4.03
C LYS A 71 9.24 8.87 -5.18
N GLN A 72 10.17 7.94 -4.90
CA GLN A 72 10.92 7.21 -5.92
C GLN A 72 10.05 6.24 -6.73
N ASN A 73 8.96 5.74 -6.15
CA ASN A 73 7.95 4.95 -6.87
C ASN A 73 6.75 5.85 -7.18
N GLN A 74 6.75 6.46 -8.36
CA GLN A 74 5.71 7.40 -8.78
C GLN A 74 4.30 6.81 -8.72
N ALA A 75 4.14 5.53 -9.06
CA ALA A 75 2.83 4.87 -9.04
C ALA A 75 2.31 4.73 -7.61
N ALA A 76 3.10 4.13 -6.71
CA ALA A 76 2.74 3.99 -5.31
C ALA A 76 2.47 5.35 -4.66
N TRP A 77 3.36 6.33 -4.86
CA TRP A 77 3.21 7.68 -4.34
C TRP A 77 1.94 8.36 -4.84
N ARG A 78 1.62 8.24 -6.14
CA ARG A 78 0.37 8.78 -6.71
C ARG A 78 -0.86 8.25 -5.98
N PHE A 79 -0.97 6.93 -5.83
CA PHE A 79 -2.13 6.32 -5.19
C PHE A 79 -2.23 6.64 -3.69
N LEU A 80 -1.09 6.75 -3.00
CA LEU A 80 -1.03 7.14 -1.59
C LEU A 80 -1.53 8.57 -1.40
N ASN A 81 -1.11 9.52 -2.25
CA ASN A 81 -1.59 10.91 -2.20
C ASN A 81 -3.09 11.03 -2.47
N GLU A 82 -3.60 10.29 -3.45
CA GLU A 82 -5.05 10.22 -3.76
C GLU A 82 -5.87 9.73 -2.56
N GLN A 83 -5.25 9.02 -1.61
CA GLN A 83 -5.87 8.49 -0.40
C GLN A 83 -5.55 9.33 0.86
N GLY A 84 -4.95 10.52 0.69
CA GLY A 84 -4.66 11.46 1.76
C GLY A 84 -3.43 11.11 2.61
N PHE A 85 -2.56 10.20 2.15
CA PHE A 85 -1.26 9.99 2.79
C PHE A 85 -0.31 11.13 2.43
N VAL A 86 0.50 11.57 3.38
CA VAL A 86 1.45 12.67 3.20
C VAL A 86 2.83 12.29 3.76
N VAL A 87 3.85 12.97 3.26
CA VAL A 87 5.15 12.98 3.93
C VAL A 87 5.15 14.17 4.90
N PRO A 88 5.65 14.02 6.15
CA PRO A 88 5.76 15.12 7.12
C PRO A 88 6.61 16.28 6.63
#